data_AF-A0A812T5P4-F1
#
_entry.id   AF-A0A812T5P4-F1
#
_cell.length_a   1.000
_cell.length_b   1.000
_cell.length_c   1.000
_cell.angle_alpha   90.00
_cell.angle_beta   90.00
_cell.angle_gamma   90.00
#
_symmetry.space_group_name_H-M   'P 1'
#
loop_
_entity.id
_entity.type
_entity.pdbx_description
1 polymer ?
#
loop_
_entity_poly.entity_id
_entity_poly.type
_entity_poly.pdbx_seq_one_letter_code
_entity_poly.pdbx_strand_id
1 'polypeptide(L)'
;MASSIGELVIVAHKFLTAPQASPQSFCNVIKLGTFCRTVVWPCLPPVLMYQYIRGKDDDMYAIDVLYAKSGSKEPKAFYDASRLKGSSHWRMQQDLETIRAAANAE
;
A
#
# COMPACT_ATOMS: atom_id res chain seq x y z
N MET A 1 -38.18 -3.38 -13.96
CA MET A 1 -36.81 -2.85 -14.02
C MET A 1 -36.69 -1.33 -14.21
N ALA A 2 -37.79 -0.56 -14.35
CA ALA A 2 -37.72 0.90 -14.52
C ALA A 2 -37.72 1.71 -13.19
N SER A 3 -38.26 1.14 -12.10
CA SER A 3 -38.43 1.84 -10.81
C SER A 3 -37.12 2.01 -10.02
N SER A 4 -36.20 1.04 -10.10
CA SER A 4 -34.94 1.05 -9.34
C SER A 4 -33.94 2.12 -9.80
N ILE A 5 -33.99 2.51 -11.08
CA ILE A 5 -33.14 3.57 -11.65
C ILE A 5 -33.63 4.96 -11.18
N GLY A 6 -34.96 5.14 -11.07
CA GLY A 6 -35.54 6.38 -10.54
C GLY A 6 -35.16 6.64 -9.08
N GLU A 7 -35.18 5.59 -8.25
CA GLU A 7 -34.74 5.69 -6.84
C GLU A 7 -33.25 6.04 -6.71
N LEU A 8 -32.40 5.41 -7.53
CA LEU A 8 -30.95 5.68 -7.56
C LEU A 8 -30.64 7.12 -7.97
N VAL A 9 -31.36 7.66 -8.96
CA VAL A 9 -31.20 9.06 -9.40
C VAL A 9 -31.69 10.03 -8.33
N ILE A 10 -32.78 9.73 -7.60
CA ILE A 10 -33.27 10.56 -6.50
C ILE A 10 -32.28 10.55 -5.32
N VAL A 11 -31.70 9.39 -5.00
CA VAL A 11 -30.68 9.27 -3.94
C VAL A 11 -29.40 9.99 -4.35
N ALA A 12 -28.94 9.83 -5.58
CA ALA A 12 -27.78 10.54 -6.11
C ALA A 12 -28.02 12.06 -6.14
N HIS A 13 -29.21 12.50 -6.55
CA HIS A 13 -29.60 13.91 -6.51
C HIS A 13 -29.67 14.44 -5.06
N LYS A 14 -30.12 13.65 -4.07
CA LYS A 14 -30.10 14.03 -2.65
C LYS A 14 -28.69 14.03 -2.03
N PHE A 15 -27.77 13.22 -2.56
CA PHE A 15 -26.35 13.23 -2.17
C PHE A 15 -25.58 14.40 -2.77
N LEU A 16 -25.89 14.76 -4.02
CA LEU A 16 -25.27 15.89 -4.74
C LEU A 16 -25.87 17.24 -4.35
N THR A 17 -27.16 17.28 -4.08
CA THR A 17 -27.88 18.49 -3.66
C THR A 17 -28.01 18.46 -2.15
N ALA A 18 -26.99 19.00 -1.47
CA ALA A 18 -27.08 19.21 -0.03
C ALA A 18 -28.37 20.02 0.27
N PRO A 19 -29.31 19.49 1.08
CA PRO A 19 -30.44 20.31 1.55
C PRO A 19 -29.84 21.50 2.28
N GLN A 20 -30.40 22.70 2.10
CA GLN A 20 -29.85 23.95 2.64
C GLN A 20 -29.25 23.72 4.02
N ALA A 21 -27.91 23.66 4.06
CA ALA A 21 -27.20 23.15 5.22
C ALA A 21 -27.55 24.07 6.38
N SER A 22 -28.09 23.49 7.46
CA SER A 22 -28.30 24.24 8.68
C SER A 22 -26.97 24.93 9.07
N PRO A 23 -26.99 26.11 9.71
CA PRO A 23 -25.76 26.77 10.16
C PRO A 23 -24.83 25.83 10.92
N GLN A 24 -25.42 24.87 11.65
CA GLN A 24 -24.70 23.82 12.36
C GLN A 24 -23.92 22.85 11.44
N SER A 25 -24.49 22.47 10.30
CA SER A 25 -23.82 21.61 9.30
C SER A 25 -22.61 22.32 8.68
N PHE A 26 -22.74 23.60 8.35
CA PHE A 26 -21.61 24.41 7.88
C PHE A 26 -20.47 24.49 8.91
N CYS A 27 -20.80 24.74 10.19
CA CYS A 27 -19.80 24.73 11.26
C CYS A 27 -19.13 23.37 11.41
N ASN A 28 -19.85 22.27 11.25
CA ASN A 28 -19.29 20.92 11.36
C ASN A 28 -18.32 20.61 10.20
N VAL A 29 -18.63 21.04 8.97
CA VAL A 29 -17.72 20.89 7.82
C VAL A 29 -16.44 21.71 8.02
N ILE A 30 -16.55 22.94 8.52
CA ILE A 30 -15.38 23.78 8.84
C ILE A 30 -14.53 23.12 9.94
N LYS A 31 -15.16 22.63 11.02
CA LYS A 31 -14.46 21.91 12.09
C LYS A 31 -13.74 20.67 11.59
N LEU A 32 -14.38 19.89 10.70
CA LEU A 32 -13.79 18.72 10.07
C LEU A 32 -12.60 19.10 9.18
N GLY A 33 -12.73 20.14 8.37
CA GLY A 33 -11.65 20.66 7.54
C GLY A 33 -10.45 21.13 8.36
N THR A 34 -10.69 21.82 9.47
CA THR A 34 -9.64 22.24 10.41
C THR A 34 -8.96 21.04 11.06
N PHE A 35 -9.73 20.08 11.57
CA PHE A 35 -9.19 18.84 12.16
C PHE A 35 -8.31 18.06 11.17
N CYS A 36 -8.74 17.95 9.92
CA CYS A 36 -7.98 17.27 8.88
C CYS A 36 -6.62 17.96 8.62
N ARG A 37 -6.59 19.30 8.61
CA ARG A 37 -5.35 20.08 8.45
C ARG A 37 -4.43 20.03 9.67
N THR A 38 -4.98 20.06 10.88
CA THR A 38 -4.18 20.20 12.10
C THR A 38 -3.75 18.88 12.71
N VAL A 39 -4.53 17.81 12.52
CA VAL A 39 -4.28 16.51 13.15
C VAL A 39 -3.96 15.44 12.11
N VAL A 40 -4.78 15.29 11.07
CA VAL A 40 -4.62 14.19 10.11
C VAL A 40 -3.37 14.38 9.25
N TRP A 41 -3.18 15.54 8.62
CA TRP A 41 -2.04 15.78 7.74
C TRP A 41 -0.67 15.71 8.43
N PRO A 42 -0.48 16.20 9.66
CA PRO A 42 0.79 16.02 10.37
C PRO A 42 1.03 14.59 10.85
N CYS A 43 -0.01 13.85 11.23
CA CYS A 43 0.13 12.48 11.73
C CYS A 43 0.21 11.42 10.60
N LEU A 44 -0.28 11.73 9.41
CA LEU A 44 -0.31 10.77 8.29
C LEU A 44 1.09 10.38 7.79
N PRO A 45 2.04 11.32 7.51
CA PRO A 45 3.37 10.91 7.04
C PRO A 45 4.16 10.04 8.03
N PRO A 46 4.19 10.33 9.36
CA PRO A 46 4.83 9.46 10.33
C PRO A 46 4.23 8.05 10.37
N VAL A 47 2.90 7.93 10.30
CA VAL A 47 2.22 6.63 10.32
C VAL A 47 2.52 5.81 9.06
N LEU A 48 2.54 6.46 7.89
CA LEU A 48 2.91 5.79 6.64
C LEU A 48 4.38 5.39 6.63
N MET A 49 5.27 6.24 7.14
CA MET A 49 6.69 5.92 7.27
C MET A 49 6.90 4.73 8.21
N TYR A 50 6.20 4.69 9.34
CA TYR A 50 6.27 3.56 10.27
C TYR A 50 5.83 2.24 9.61
N GLN A 51 4.72 2.25 8.88
CA GLN A 51 4.26 1.07 8.13
C GLN A 51 5.26 0.66 7.04
N TYR A 52 5.87 1.62 6.35
CA TYR A 52 6.89 1.36 5.35
C TYR A 52 8.13 0.71 5.96
N ILE A 53 8.66 1.23 7.07
CA ILE A 53 9.83 0.67 7.76
C ILE A 53 9.54 -0.77 8.18
N ARG A 54 8.38 -1.02 8.79
CA ARG A 54 7.98 -2.38 9.16
C ARG A 54 7.95 -3.34 7.98
N GLY A 55 7.34 -2.92 6.86
CA GLY A 55 7.33 -3.75 5.65
C GLY A 55 8.73 -4.02 5.11
N LYS A 56 9.63 -3.03 5.20
CA LYS A 56 11.04 -3.18 4.78
C LYS A 56 11.85 -4.08 5.69
N ASP A 57 11.62 -4.03 7.00
CA ASP A 57 12.28 -4.92 7.95
C ASP A 57 11.87 -6.37 7.71
N ASP A 58 10.59 -6.64 7.49
CA ASP A 58 10.07 -7.98 7.20
C ASP A 58 10.66 -8.54 5.88
N ASP A 59 10.76 -7.71 4.83
CA ASP A 59 11.38 -8.07 3.54
C ASP A 59 12.87 -8.40 3.71
N MET A 60 13.61 -7.58 4.47
CA MET A 60 15.03 -7.79 4.73
C MET A 60 15.30 -9.05 5.53
N TYR A 61 14.47 -9.31 6.55
CA TYR A 61 14.56 -10.54 7.32
C TYR A 61 14.37 -11.79 6.44
N ALA A 62 13.42 -11.76 5.50
CA ALA A 62 13.21 -12.86 4.56
C ALA A 62 14.43 -13.08 3.64
N ILE A 63 15.07 -11.99 3.19
CA ILE A 63 16.32 -12.05 2.40
C ILE A 63 17.46 -12.67 3.22
N ASP A 64 17.61 -12.29 4.49
CA ASP A 64 18.66 -12.84 5.37
C ASP A 64 18.48 -14.35 5.59
N VAL A 65 17.24 -14.78 5.85
CA VAL A 65 16.91 -16.21 6.01
C VAL A 65 17.18 -16.97 4.71
N LEU A 66 16.85 -16.39 3.56
CA LEU A 66 17.13 -17.00 2.26
C LEU A 66 18.63 -17.12 2.00
N TYR A 67 19.39 -16.04 2.23
CA TYR A 67 20.84 -16.04 2.07
C TYR A 67 21.49 -17.11 2.95
N ALA A 68 21.11 -17.17 4.24
CA ALA A 68 21.61 -18.16 5.18
C ALA A 68 21.31 -19.60 4.75
N LYS A 69 20.15 -19.86 4.13
CA LYS A 69 19.77 -21.20 3.64
C LYS A 69 20.31 -21.55 2.26
N SER A 70 20.64 -20.56 1.43
CA SER A 70 21.07 -20.75 0.05
C SER A 70 22.47 -21.37 -0.09
N GLY A 71 23.32 -21.24 0.94
CA GLY A 71 24.73 -21.65 0.86
C GLY A 71 25.57 -20.82 -0.12
N SER A 72 25.01 -19.75 -0.70
CA SER A 72 25.68 -18.89 -1.66
C SER A 72 26.74 -18.02 -0.98
N LYS A 73 27.90 -17.88 -1.63
CA LYS A 73 29.01 -17.03 -1.15
C LYS A 73 28.91 -15.60 -1.67
N GLU A 74 27.91 -15.29 -2.49
CA GLU A 74 27.77 -13.99 -3.14
C GLU A 74 26.66 -13.14 -2.48
N PRO A 75 26.98 -12.32 -1.46
CA PRO A 75 25.98 -11.50 -0.78
C PRO A 75 25.38 -10.44 -1.71
N LYS A 76 26.14 -10.00 -2.72
CA LYS A 76 25.69 -8.98 -3.66
C LYS A 76 24.47 -9.43 -4.47
N ALA A 77 24.26 -10.73 -4.70
CA ALA A 77 23.08 -11.19 -5.43
C ALA A 77 21.76 -10.93 -4.67
N PHE A 78 21.82 -10.90 -3.34
CA PHE A 78 20.67 -10.80 -2.44
C PHE A 78 20.40 -9.35 -1.98
N TYR A 79 21.45 -8.57 -1.74
CA TYR A 79 21.35 -7.21 -1.15
C TYR A 79 21.54 -6.07 -2.16
N ASP A 80 21.41 -6.35 -3.46
CA ASP A 80 21.64 -5.34 -4.50
C ASP A 80 20.52 -4.29 -4.56
N ALA A 81 20.75 -3.15 -3.92
CA ALA A 81 19.85 -1.99 -3.95
C ALA A 81 19.81 -1.27 -5.31
N SER A 82 20.73 -1.58 -6.24
CA SER A 82 20.74 -1.02 -7.59
C SER A 82 19.77 -1.72 -8.55
N ARG A 83 19.24 -2.90 -8.16
CA ARG A 83 18.22 -3.60 -8.93
C ARG A 83 16.89 -2.85 -8.86
N LEU A 84 16.17 -2.81 -9.98
CA LEU A 84 14.83 -2.22 -10.06
C LEU A 84 13.96 -2.76 -8.93
N LYS A 85 13.30 -1.86 -8.17
CA LYS A 85 12.46 -2.12 -6.98
C LYS A 85 11.41 -3.25 -7.10
N GLY A 86 11.20 -3.80 -8.31
CA GLY A 86 10.40 -5.00 -8.55
C GLY A 86 11.22 -6.29 -8.61
N SER A 87 12.39 -6.32 -9.25
CA SER A 87 13.20 -7.55 -9.46
C SER A 87 14.03 -7.99 -8.25
N SER A 88 14.03 -7.19 -7.18
CA SER A 88 14.63 -7.51 -5.88
C SER A 88 13.70 -8.24 -4.91
N HIS A 89 12.52 -8.70 -5.36
CA HIS A 89 11.72 -9.62 -4.54
C HIS A 89 12.47 -10.95 -4.43
N TRP A 90 12.94 -11.26 -3.22
CA TRP A 90 13.54 -12.54 -2.87
C TRP A 90 12.69 -13.73 -3.34
N ARG A 91 11.36 -13.55 -3.36
CA ARG A 91 10.41 -14.56 -3.86
C ARG A 91 10.47 -14.75 -5.37
N MET A 92 10.59 -13.67 -6.15
CA MET A 92 10.86 -13.78 -7.60
C MET A 92 12.26 -14.33 -7.87
N GLN A 93 13.25 -14.01 -7.04
CA GLN A 93 14.60 -14.60 -7.18
C GLN A 93 14.60 -16.08 -6.84
N GLN A 94 13.86 -16.50 -5.82
CA GLN A 94 13.67 -17.90 -5.47
C GLN A 94 12.88 -18.65 -6.55
N ASP A 95 11.83 -18.05 -7.10
CA ASP A 95 11.07 -18.63 -8.21
C ASP A 95 11.97 -18.74 -9.46
N LEU A 96 12.78 -17.71 -9.77
CA LEU A 96 13.75 -17.73 -10.86
C LEU A 96 14.84 -18.79 -10.66
N GLU A 97 15.35 -18.96 -9.45
CA GLU A 97 16.36 -19.98 -9.14
C GLU A 97 15.76 -21.39 -9.20
N THR A 98 14.51 -21.56 -8.78
CA THR A 98 13.76 -22.82 -8.93
C THR A 98 13.56 -23.16 -10.41
N ILE A 99 13.18 -22.18 -11.23
CA ILE A 99 13.05 -22.34 -12.69
C ILE A 99 14.41 -22.68 -13.31
N ARG A 100 15.48 -21.98 -12.91
CA ARG A 100 16.85 -22.23 -13.39
C ARG A 100 17.31 -23.65 -13.04
N ALA A 101 17.12 -24.09 -11.80
CA ALA A 101 17.50 -25.43 -11.36
C ALA A 101 16.73 -26.53 -12.10
N ALA A 102 15.44 -26.30 -12.39
CA ALA A 102 14.64 -27.22 -13.19
C ALA A 102 15.05 -27.25 -14.67
N ALA A 103 15.45 -26.09 -15.24
CA ALA A 103 15.84 -25.97 -16.64
C ALA A 103 17.28 -26.47 -16.92
N ASN A 104 18.18 -26.25 -15.97
CA ASN A 104 19.57 -26.66 -16.03
C ASN A 104 19.79 -27.81 -15.04
N ALA A 105 19.13 -28.95 -15.26
CA ALA A 105 19.35 -30.15 -14.47
C ALA A 105 20.83 -30.58 -14.56
N GLU A 106 21.64 -30.10 -13.61
CA GLU A 106 22.98 -30.60 -13.27
C GLU A 106 22.87 -31.79 -12.32
#